data_AF-C4VAH5-F1
#
_entry.id   AF-C4VAH5-F1
#
_cell.length_a   1.000
_cell.length_b   1.000
_cell.length_c   1.000
_cell.angle_alpha   90.00
_cell.angle_beta   90.00
_cell.angle_gamma   90.00
#
_symmetry.space_group_name_H-M   'P 1'
#
loop_
_entity.id
_entity.type
_entity.pdbx_description
1 polymer ?
#
loop_
_entity_poly.entity_id
_entity_poly.type
_entity_poly.pdbx_seq_one_letter_code
_entity_poly.pdbx_strand_id
1 'polypeptide(L)'
;MFNTTNMATYDKIFLQLRNEEKDDPQQFIEDLLEVGRLNELGEGKLILMFKMSLGEEAKDWMVAQPLGLSFEEILKSFGMIFVSNIALKASTDKLSTLKFAGGSILNYLDRMARKGIVPEDVLIALVLKGLPCNLANIVLVNNKDGLSWEYLYRALRNVKTVEEPRYMEVSSGAPMEIDAVRKKSWQQKGFKKENNRKIGCFICGQ
;
A
#
# COMPACT_ATOMS: atom_id res chain seq x y z
N MET A 1 -30.64 36.66 30.62
CA MET A 1 -29.71 35.51 30.73
C MET A 1 -29.99 34.60 29.56
N PHE A 2 -29.13 34.62 28.54
CA PHE A 2 -29.26 33.74 27.38
C PHE A 2 -28.73 32.36 27.77
N ASN A 3 -29.59 31.34 27.71
CA ASN A 3 -29.21 29.94 27.92
C ASN A 3 -28.16 29.53 26.88
N THR A 4 -26.93 29.32 27.33
CA THR A 4 -25.77 28.88 26.55
C THR A 4 -25.78 27.38 26.21
N THR A 5 -26.87 26.67 26.48
CA THR A 5 -26.91 25.20 26.36
C THR A 5 -27.15 24.67 24.94
N ASN A 6 -27.39 25.54 23.95
CA ASN A 6 -27.74 25.09 22.58
C ASN A 6 -26.65 25.26 21.52
N MET A 7 -25.48 25.84 21.80
CA MET A 7 -24.46 26.00 20.74
C MET A 7 -23.69 24.72 20.41
N ALA A 8 -23.55 23.77 21.34
CA ALA A 8 -22.83 22.51 21.07
C ALA A 8 -23.65 21.51 20.20
N THR A 9 -24.97 21.67 20.14
CA THR A 9 -25.85 20.75 19.42
C THR A 9 -25.96 21.08 17.92
N TYR A 10 -25.74 22.35 17.55
CA TYR A 10 -25.88 22.80 16.15
C TYR A 10 -24.62 22.56 15.29
N ASP A 11 -23.43 22.49 15.88
CA ASP A 11 -22.21 22.12 15.15
C ASP A 11 -22.18 20.64 14.71
N LYS A 12 -22.95 19.77 15.40
CA LYS A 12 -23.10 18.34 15.02
C LYS A 12 -24.05 18.09 13.84
N ILE A 13 -24.74 19.10 13.31
CA ILE A 13 -25.74 18.93 12.23
C ILE A 13 -25.08 18.78 10.84
N PHE A 14 -23.79 19.15 10.70
CA PHE A 14 -23.02 18.91 9.48
C PHE A 14 -22.17 17.65 9.58
N LEU A 15 -22.81 16.52 9.84
CA LEU A 15 -22.16 15.22 9.63
C LEU A 15 -21.88 15.06 8.14
N GLN A 16 -20.62 15.14 7.75
CA GLN A 16 -20.16 14.87 6.40
C GLN A 16 -18.93 13.97 6.44
N LEU A 17 -18.97 12.89 5.68
CA LEU A 17 -17.81 12.11 5.30
C LEU A 17 -17.33 12.65 3.95
N ARG A 18 -16.34 13.53 3.95
CA ARG A 18 -15.82 14.15 2.72
C ARG A 18 -15.04 13.12 1.92
N ASN A 19 -14.07 12.47 2.58
CA ASN A 19 -13.34 11.33 2.05
C ASN A 19 -12.64 10.53 3.16
N GLU A 20 -12.29 9.27 2.84
CA GLU A 20 -11.61 8.35 3.76
C GLU A 20 -10.21 8.82 4.21
N GLU A 21 -9.61 9.81 3.54
CA GLU A 21 -8.29 10.32 3.89
C GLU A 21 -8.32 11.38 5.00
N LYS A 22 -9.45 12.11 5.11
CA LYS A 22 -9.63 13.22 6.04
C LYS A 22 -10.55 12.88 7.19
N ASP A 23 -11.48 11.96 6.96
CA ASP A 23 -12.55 11.63 7.89
C ASP A 23 -12.51 10.13 8.19
N ASP A 24 -12.70 9.77 9.46
CA ASP A 24 -12.77 8.39 9.91
C ASP A 24 -14.20 7.84 9.68
N PRO A 25 -14.40 6.87 8.76
CA PRO A 25 -15.69 6.26 8.48
C PRO A 25 -16.29 5.56 9.69
N GLN A 26 -15.47 5.01 10.61
CA GLN A 26 -15.97 4.37 11.83
C GLN A 26 -16.54 5.43 12.77
N GLN A 27 -15.79 6.51 13.00
CA GLN A 27 -16.27 7.64 13.80
C GLN A 27 -17.54 8.27 13.20
N PHE A 28 -17.58 8.41 11.87
CA PHE A 28 -18.75 8.91 11.16
C PHE A 28 -20.01 8.07 11.40
N ILE A 29 -19.90 6.73 11.38
CA ILE A 29 -21.03 5.83 11.68
C ILE A 29 -21.49 6.02 13.12
N GLU A 30 -20.56 6.09 14.06
CA GLU A 30 -20.86 6.26 15.49
C GLU A 30 -21.58 7.59 15.76
N ASP A 31 -21.09 8.69 15.17
CA ASP A 31 -21.70 10.01 15.30
C ASP A 31 -23.10 10.05 14.67
N LEU A 32 -23.28 9.40 13.51
CA LEU A 32 -24.58 9.33 12.84
C LEU A 32 -25.60 8.54 13.67
N LEU A 33 -25.19 7.42 14.27
CA LEU A 33 -26.04 6.63 15.16
C LEU A 33 -26.36 7.40 16.45
N GLU A 34 -25.40 8.15 16.99
CA GLU A 34 -25.62 9.02 18.14
C GLU A 34 -26.67 10.08 17.83
N VAL A 35 -26.55 10.78 16.70
CA VAL A 35 -27.53 11.78 16.26
C VAL A 35 -28.89 11.15 16.00
N GLY A 36 -28.92 9.96 15.38
CA GLY A 36 -30.12 9.15 15.21
C GLY A 36 -30.86 8.88 16.50
N ARG A 37 -30.13 8.43 17.51
CA ARG A 37 -30.66 8.13 18.85
C ARG A 37 -31.15 9.39 19.57
N LEU A 38 -30.38 10.48 19.52
CA LEU A 38 -30.72 11.74 20.19
C LEU A 38 -31.97 12.41 19.62
N ASN A 39 -32.24 12.21 18.33
CA ASN A 39 -33.37 12.82 17.63
C ASN A 39 -34.51 11.83 17.33
N GLU A 40 -34.45 10.61 17.88
CA GLU A 40 -35.43 9.53 17.66
C GLU A 40 -35.73 9.30 16.17
N LEU A 41 -34.69 9.31 15.34
CA LEU A 41 -34.84 9.16 13.89
C LEU A 41 -35.20 7.72 13.55
N GLY A 42 -36.32 7.56 12.84
CA GLY A 42 -36.66 6.29 12.20
C GLY A 42 -35.69 5.95 11.07
N GLU A 43 -35.64 4.66 10.72
CA GLU A 43 -34.70 4.09 9.75
C GLU A 43 -34.66 4.83 8.41
N GLY A 44 -35.82 5.16 7.83
CA GLY A 44 -35.87 5.89 6.56
C GLY A 44 -35.20 7.27 6.61
N LYS A 45 -35.28 7.97 7.75
CA LYS A 45 -34.60 9.26 7.96
C LYS A 45 -33.10 9.06 8.14
N LEU A 46 -32.68 8.00 8.83
CA LEU A 46 -31.26 7.64 8.97
C LEU A 46 -30.62 7.32 7.63
N ILE A 47 -31.29 6.53 6.78
CA ILE A 47 -30.81 6.23 5.42
C ILE A 47 -30.67 7.52 4.59
N LEU A 48 -31.67 8.41 4.65
CA LEU A 48 -31.61 9.68 3.92
C LEU A 48 -30.47 10.57 4.42
N MET A 49 -30.32 10.68 5.74
CA MET A 49 -29.25 11.45 6.37
C MET A 49 -27.89 10.89 5.99
N PHE A 50 -27.68 9.58 6.12
CA PHE A 50 -26.47 8.90 5.67
C PHE A 50 -26.14 9.25 4.23
N LYS A 51 -27.09 9.08 3.28
CA LYS A 51 -26.91 9.42 1.87
C LYS A 51 -26.50 10.87 1.63
N MET A 52 -27.10 11.81 2.35
CA MET A 52 -26.78 13.25 2.22
C MET A 52 -25.43 13.61 2.81
N SER A 53 -24.96 12.82 3.78
CA SER A 53 -23.70 13.01 4.48
C SER A 53 -22.48 12.42 3.76
N LEU A 54 -22.67 11.61 2.70
CA LEU A 54 -21.57 11.02 1.93
C LEU A 54 -21.04 11.98 0.86
N GLY A 55 -19.72 12.13 0.83
CA GLY A 55 -18.96 12.78 -0.23
C GLY A 55 -18.24 11.77 -1.15
N GLU A 56 -17.72 12.29 -2.25
CA GLU A 56 -16.79 11.61 -3.17
C GLU A 56 -17.14 10.13 -3.45
N GLU A 57 -16.19 9.21 -3.29
CA GLU A 57 -16.31 7.79 -3.61
C GLU A 57 -17.41 7.08 -2.80
N ALA A 58 -17.64 7.50 -1.55
CA ALA A 58 -18.70 6.93 -0.72
C ALA A 58 -20.10 7.24 -1.28
N LYS A 59 -20.26 8.42 -1.89
CA LYS A 59 -21.51 8.79 -2.55
C LYS A 59 -21.76 7.94 -3.80
N ASP A 60 -20.74 7.75 -4.63
CA ASP A 60 -20.84 6.91 -5.83
C ASP A 60 -21.12 5.44 -5.47
N TRP A 61 -20.46 4.93 -4.43
CA TRP A 61 -20.74 3.61 -3.86
C TRP A 61 -22.20 3.46 -3.42
N MET A 62 -22.75 4.47 -2.74
CA MET A 62 -24.12 4.44 -2.24
C MET A 62 -25.17 4.46 -3.37
N VAL A 63 -24.87 5.09 -4.50
CA VAL A 63 -25.74 5.07 -5.69
C VAL A 63 -25.79 3.67 -6.33
N ALA A 64 -24.70 2.90 -6.24
CA ALA A 64 -24.63 1.55 -6.77
C ALA A 64 -25.31 0.49 -5.88
N GLN A 65 -25.74 0.84 -4.66
CA GLN A 65 -26.37 -0.10 -3.75
C GLN A 65 -27.80 -0.49 -4.20
N PRO A 66 -28.20 -1.77 -4.01
CA PRO A 66 -29.57 -2.19 -4.20
C PRO A 66 -30.59 -1.34 -3.43
N LEU A 67 -31.75 -1.10 -4.04
CA LEU A 67 -32.87 -0.45 -3.36
C LEU A 67 -33.49 -1.40 -2.33
N GLY A 68 -33.98 -0.85 -1.22
CA GLY A 68 -34.70 -1.62 -0.20
C GLY A 68 -33.82 -2.33 0.83
N LEU A 69 -32.52 -2.05 0.85
CA LEU A 69 -31.65 -2.48 1.94
C LEU A 69 -32.05 -1.79 3.25
N SER A 70 -31.98 -2.55 4.35
CA SER A 70 -32.05 -2.01 5.69
C SER A 70 -30.84 -1.13 5.98
N PHE A 71 -31.00 -0.22 6.94
CA PHE A 71 -29.90 0.65 7.35
C PHE A 71 -28.72 -0.15 7.93
N GLU A 72 -28.99 -1.25 8.62
CA GLU A 72 -27.96 -2.16 9.13
C GLU A 72 -27.14 -2.80 7.99
N GLU A 73 -27.80 -3.28 6.93
CA GLU A 73 -27.12 -3.86 5.77
C GLU A 73 -26.25 -2.83 5.03
N ILE A 74 -26.73 -1.58 4.94
CA ILE A 74 -25.97 -0.47 4.38
C ILE A 74 -24.71 -0.21 5.22
N LEU A 75 -24.86 -0.06 6.54
CA LEU A 75 -23.71 0.20 7.43
C LEU A 75 -22.70 -0.95 7.43
N LYS A 76 -23.17 -2.20 7.41
CA LYS A 76 -22.30 -3.38 7.32
C LYS A 76 -21.49 -3.37 6.03
N SER A 77 -22.15 -3.13 4.89
CA SER A 77 -21.49 -3.09 3.58
C SER A 77 -20.52 -1.92 3.48
N PHE A 78 -20.90 -0.77 4.03
CA PHE A 78 -20.04 0.40 4.13
C PHE A 78 -18.80 0.12 4.99
N GLY A 79 -18.95 -0.48 6.17
CA GLY A 79 -17.81 -0.84 7.04
C GLY A 79 -16.85 -1.83 6.39
N MET A 80 -17.35 -2.80 5.63
CA MET A 80 -16.48 -3.73 4.90
C MET A 80 -15.61 -3.05 3.83
N ILE A 81 -16.08 -1.95 3.25
CA ILE A 81 -15.36 -1.26 2.18
C ILE A 81 -14.52 -0.14 2.79
N PHE A 82 -15.15 0.85 3.41
CA PHE A 82 -14.52 2.10 3.81
C PHE A 82 -13.71 1.97 5.11
N VAL A 83 -14.21 1.23 6.11
CA VAL A 83 -13.47 1.03 7.38
C VAL A 83 -12.32 0.03 7.20
N SER A 84 -12.56 -1.04 6.45
CA SER A 84 -11.54 -2.05 6.18
C SER A 84 -10.42 -1.51 5.29
N ASN A 85 -10.73 -0.63 4.34
CA ASN A 85 -9.74 0.05 3.50
C ASN A 85 -8.76 0.89 4.32
N ILE A 86 -9.22 1.58 5.37
CA ILE A 86 -8.32 2.37 6.24
C ILE A 86 -7.39 1.46 7.03
N ALA A 87 -7.91 0.37 7.60
CA ALA A 87 -7.07 -0.61 8.30
C ALA A 87 -6.04 -1.25 7.36
N LEU A 88 -6.44 -1.52 6.11
CA LEU A 88 -5.57 -2.05 5.06
C LEU A 88 -4.52 -1.02 4.63
N LYS A 89 -4.90 0.24 4.43
CA LYS A 89 -4.01 1.35 4.06
C LYS A 89 -2.98 1.60 5.16
N ALA A 90 -3.41 1.73 6.41
CA ALA A 90 -2.52 1.89 7.56
C ALA A 90 -1.52 0.72 7.69
N SER A 91 -1.99 -0.51 7.45
CA SER A 91 -1.13 -1.70 7.46
C SER A 91 -0.13 -1.68 6.30
N THR A 92 -0.57 -1.31 5.10
CA THR A 92 0.24 -1.19 3.89
C THR A 92 1.30 -0.10 4.04
N ASP A 93 0.94 1.08 4.55
CA ASP A 93 1.87 2.19 4.81
C ASP A 93 2.94 1.76 5.80
N LYS A 94 2.53 1.15 6.92
CA LYS A 94 3.45 0.62 7.93
C LYS A 94 4.39 -0.45 7.36
N LEU A 95 3.91 -1.31 6.47
CA LEU A 95 4.72 -2.35 5.82
C LEU A 95 5.64 -1.80 4.73
N SER A 96 5.22 -0.77 4.00
CA SER A 96 6.00 -0.15 2.92
C SER A 96 7.30 0.49 3.42
N THR A 97 7.35 0.86 4.70
CA THR A 97 8.55 1.40 5.36
C THR A 97 9.55 0.31 5.77
N LEU A 98 9.13 -0.97 5.82
CA LEU A 98 9.99 -2.07 6.24
C LEU A 98 10.87 -2.53 5.08
N LYS A 99 12.09 -2.00 5.05
CA LYS A 99 13.15 -2.49 4.16
C LYS A 99 13.98 -3.56 4.85
N PHE A 100 14.52 -4.48 4.07
CA PHE A 100 15.53 -5.42 4.55
C PHE A 100 16.83 -4.65 4.83
N ALA A 101 17.26 -4.68 6.10
CA ALA A 101 18.43 -3.95 6.59
C ALA A 101 19.60 -4.90 6.94
N GLY A 102 19.70 -6.04 6.27
CA GLY A 102 20.68 -7.08 6.57
C GLY A 102 20.21 -8.12 7.59
N GLY A 103 21.04 -9.14 7.82
CA GLY A 103 20.73 -10.27 8.70
C GLY A 103 19.87 -11.35 8.05
N SER A 104 19.06 -12.07 8.85
CA SER A 104 18.24 -13.18 8.37
C SER A 104 17.08 -12.69 7.50
N ILE A 105 17.11 -13.05 6.21
CA ILE A 105 16.04 -12.76 5.27
C ILE A 105 14.73 -13.47 5.65
N LEU A 106 14.82 -14.66 6.26
CA LEU A 106 13.65 -15.38 6.77
C LEU A 106 12.99 -14.61 7.92
N ASN A 107 13.78 -14.01 8.81
CA ASN A 107 13.23 -13.15 9.87
C ASN A 107 12.58 -11.88 9.31
N TYR A 108 13.07 -11.38 8.17
CA TYR A 108 12.40 -10.29 7.46
C TYR A 108 11.04 -10.74 6.89
N LEU A 109 10.98 -11.89 6.21
CA LEU A 109 9.73 -12.46 5.71
C LEU A 109 8.73 -12.73 6.84
N ASP A 110 9.18 -13.30 7.96
CA ASP A 110 8.31 -13.57 9.12
C ASP A 110 7.71 -12.28 9.70
N ARG A 111 8.49 -11.18 9.73
CA ARG A 111 7.99 -9.87 10.18
C ARG A 111 6.96 -9.27 9.23
N MET A 112 7.09 -9.53 7.94
CA MET A 112 6.13 -9.11 6.92
C MET A 112 4.83 -9.94 7.01
N ALA A 113 4.94 -11.26 7.13
CA ALA A 113 3.80 -12.18 7.27
C ALA A 113 2.94 -11.91 8.52
N ARG A 114 3.56 -11.54 9.65
CA ARG A 114 2.86 -11.32 10.92
C ARG A 114 1.92 -10.11 10.95
N LYS A 115 1.92 -9.25 9.92
CA LYS A 115 1.03 -8.08 9.85
C LYS A 115 -0.18 -8.29 8.92
N GLY A 116 -0.69 -9.52 8.93
CA GLY A 116 -1.61 -10.12 7.95
C GLY A 116 -3.04 -9.56 7.87
N ILE A 117 -3.19 -8.25 7.65
CA ILE A 117 -4.44 -7.67 7.12
C ILE A 117 -4.35 -7.50 5.59
N VAL A 118 -3.14 -7.62 5.03
CA VAL A 118 -2.86 -7.33 3.63
C VAL A 118 -2.99 -8.59 2.75
N PRO A 119 -3.66 -8.50 1.58
CA PRO A 119 -3.69 -9.55 0.57
C PRO A 119 -2.29 -10.07 0.19
N GLU A 120 -2.18 -11.36 -0.14
CA GLU A 120 -0.89 -12.02 -0.39
C GLU A 120 -0.10 -11.36 -1.54
N ASP A 121 -0.78 -10.99 -2.63
CA ASP A 121 -0.20 -10.31 -3.78
C ASP A 121 0.40 -8.94 -3.41
N VAL A 122 -0.33 -8.16 -2.62
CA VAL A 122 0.15 -6.87 -2.10
C VAL A 122 1.33 -7.08 -1.15
N LEU A 123 1.27 -8.09 -0.28
CA LEU A 123 2.36 -8.43 0.64
C LEU A 123 3.63 -8.84 -0.11
N ILE A 124 3.51 -9.66 -1.15
CA ILE A 124 4.60 -10.05 -2.05
C ILE A 124 5.22 -8.81 -2.70
N ALA A 125 4.40 -7.91 -3.25
CA ALA A 125 4.88 -6.68 -3.87
C ALA A 125 5.65 -5.79 -2.88
N LEU A 126 5.17 -5.66 -1.65
CA LEU A 126 5.83 -4.91 -0.58
C LEU A 126 7.17 -5.55 -0.18
N VAL A 127 7.23 -6.88 -0.09
CA VAL A 127 8.49 -7.61 0.17
C VAL A 127 9.50 -7.36 -0.94
N LEU A 128 9.10 -7.51 -2.21
CA LEU A 128 10.00 -7.29 -3.35
C LEU A 128 10.54 -5.86 -3.39
N LYS A 129 9.71 -4.87 -3.07
CA LYS A 129 10.12 -3.47 -2.95
C LYS A 129 11.08 -3.22 -1.77
N GLY A 130 10.94 -3.98 -0.69
CA GLY A 130 11.78 -3.86 0.50
C GLY A 130 13.11 -4.62 0.42
N LEU A 131 13.28 -5.51 -0.56
CA LEU A 131 14.50 -6.27 -0.78
C LEU A 131 15.57 -5.47 -1.56
N PRO A 132 16.86 -5.78 -1.35
CA PRO A 132 17.93 -5.36 -2.24
C PRO A 132 17.65 -5.78 -3.70
N CYS A 133 17.96 -4.91 -4.67
CA CYS A 133 17.62 -5.11 -6.08
C CYS A 133 18.13 -6.44 -6.65
N ASN A 134 19.32 -6.87 -6.25
CA ASN A 134 19.89 -8.16 -6.65
C ASN A 134 19.04 -9.34 -6.17
N LEU A 135 18.53 -9.31 -4.94
CA LEU A 135 17.70 -10.38 -4.38
C LEU A 135 16.30 -10.36 -4.99
N ALA A 136 15.70 -9.18 -5.16
CA ALA A 136 14.40 -9.05 -5.83
C ALA A 136 14.47 -9.59 -7.28
N ASN A 137 15.53 -9.27 -8.02
CA ASN A 137 15.71 -9.77 -9.39
C ASN A 137 15.90 -11.28 -9.45
N ILE A 138 16.62 -11.89 -8.50
CA ILE A 138 16.76 -13.36 -8.42
C ILE A 138 15.40 -14.02 -8.24
N VAL A 139 14.55 -13.46 -7.38
CA VAL A 139 13.19 -13.97 -7.15
C VAL A 139 12.32 -13.84 -8.39
N LEU A 140 12.36 -12.68 -9.06
CA LEU A 140 11.54 -12.43 -10.24
C LEU A 140 11.94 -13.27 -11.45
N VAL A 141 13.25 -13.42 -11.71
CA VAL A 141 13.76 -14.12 -12.90
C VAL A 141 13.59 -15.64 -12.78
N ASN A 142 13.67 -16.19 -11.57
CA ASN A 142 13.55 -17.63 -11.36
C ASN A 142 12.10 -18.10 -11.16
N ASN A 143 11.12 -17.20 -11.30
CA ASN A 143 9.72 -17.55 -11.14
C ASN A 143 9.19 -18.16 -12.45
N LYS A 144 8.62 -19.38 -12.36
CA LYS A 144 8.03 -20.08 -13.51
C LYS A 144 6.51 -20.28 -13.40
N ASP A 145 6.01 -20.42 -12.17
CA ASP A 145 4.62 -20.87 -11.89
C ASP A 145 3.77 -19.81 -11.17
N GLY A 146 4.25 -18.55 -11.12
CA GLY A 146 3.59 -17.45 -10.42
C GLY A 146 4.23 -17.12 -9.07
N LEU A 147 4.11 -15.86 -8.64
CA LEU A 147 4.63 -15.40 -7.36
C LEU A 147 3.66 -15.80 -6.25
N SER A 148 4.14 -16.60 -5.30
CA SER A 148 3.43 -16.93 -4.07
C SER A 148 4.33 -16.71 -2.86
N TRP A 149 3.70 -16.63 -1.69
CA TRP A 149 4.40 -16.51 -0.42
C TRP A 149 5.34 -17.70 -0.18
N GLU A 150 4.87 -18.91 -0.51
CA GLU A 150 5.67 -20.13 -0.40
C GLU A 150 6.88 -20.10 -1.34
N TYR A 151 6.70 -19.60 -2.56
CA TYR A 151 7.80 -19.42 -3.50
C TYR A 151 8.87 -18.46 -2.96
N LEU A 152 8.48 -17.32 -2.37
CA LEU A 152 9.40 -16.38 -1.75
C LEU A 152 10.25 -17.05 -0.67
N TYR A 153 9.63 -17.81 0.24
CA TYR A 153 10.37 -18.55 1.27
C TYR A 153 11.35 -19.54 0.67
N ARG A 154 10.92 -20.33 -0.34
CA ARG A 154 11.79 -21.31 -1.00
C ARG A 154 12.96 -20.65 -1.72
N ALA A 155 12.71 -19.57 -2.46
CA ALA A 155 13.71 -18.84 -3.24
C ALA A 155 14.76 -18.16 -2.34
N LEU A 156 14.32 -17.62 -1.19
CA LEU A 156 15.18 -16.82 -0.31
C LEU A 156 15.81 -17.62 0.84
N ARG A 157 15.33 -18.84 1.13
CA ARG A 157 15.86 -19.70 2.21
C ARG A 157 17.37 -19.98 2.12
N ASN A 158 17.90 -20.07 0.91
CA ASN A 158 19.32 -20.40 0.67
C ASN A 158 20.21 -19.16 0.48
N VAL A 159 19.63 -17.95 0.56
CA VAL A 159 20.38 -16.71 0.47
C VAL A 159 21.08 -16.48 1.80
N LYS A 160 22.37 -16.82 1.88
CA LYS A 160 23.24 -16.41 2.98
C LYS A 160 23.46 -14.90 2.84
N THR A 161 23.02 -14.15 3.84
CA THR A 161 23.31 -12.73 4.13
C THR A 161 24.22 -12.07 3.10
N VAL A 162 23.62 -11.33 2.16
CA VAL A 162 24.37 -10.39 1.32
C VAL A 162 24.81 -9.26 2.25
N GLU A 163 26.10 -9.16 2.53
CA GLU A 163 26.67 -7.92 3.06
C GLU A 163 26.24 -6.78 2.13
N GLU A 164 25.77 -5.66 2.69
CA GLU A 164 25.44 -4.47 1.91
C GLU A 164 26.56 -4.23 0.88
N PRO A 165 26.25 -4.07 -0.42
CA PRO A 165 27.23 -3.46 -1.29
C PRO A 165 27.47 -2.08 -0.69
N ARG A 166 28.61 -1.91 -0.01
CA ARG A 166 29.13 -0.61 0.37
C ARG A 166 29.06 0.21 -0.91
N TYR A 167 28.27 1.27 -0.89
CA TYR A 167 28.32 2.30 -1.91
C TYR A 167 29.81 2.60 -2.09
N MET A 168 30.38 2.28 -3.26
CA MET A 168 31.64 2.91 -3.63
C MET A 168 31.32 4.39 -3.62
N GLU A 169 31.81 5.10 -2.62
CA GLU A 169 31.91 6.55 -2.67
C GLU A 169 32.66 6.86 -3.96
N VAL A 170 31.91 7.24 -5.00
CA VAL A 170 32.47 7.95 -6.13
C VAL A 170 32.89 9.28 -5.54
N SER A 171 34.16 9.33 -5.14
CA SER A 171 34.82 10.52 -4.66
C SER A 171 34.68 11.55 -5.76
N SER A 172 33.83 12.55 -5.52
CA SER A 172 33.75 13.76 -6.30
C SER A 172 35.12 14.43 -6.31
N GLY A 173 35.81 14.41 -7.45
CA GLY A 173 37.13 15.00 -7.60
C GLY A 173 37.52 15.20 -9.07
N ALA A 174 37.06 16.33 -9.62
CA ALA A 174 37.50 17.03 -10.84
C ALA A 174 37.22 16.39 -12.23
N PRO A 175 36.78 17.21 -13.21
CA PRO A 175 36.55 16.78 -14.59
C PRO A 175 37.82 17.01 -15.43
N MET A 176 38.33 16.00 -16.15
CA MET A 176 39.06 16.24 -17.40
C MET A 176 39.29 14.98 -18.24
N GLU A 177 38.93 15.14 -19.50
CA GLU A 177 39.55 14.63 -20.72
C GLU A 177 39.53 13.14 -21.07
N ILE A 178 38.89 12.96 -22.22
CA ILE A 178 38.78 11.82 -23.10
C ILE A 178 40.15 11.64 -23.81
N ASP A 179 40.41 10.39 -24.19
CA ASP A 179 41.43 9.91 -25.13
C ASP A 179 42.81 9.49 -24.60
N ALA A 180 43.20 8.33 -25.12
CA ALA A 180 44.47 7.63 -24.96
C ALA A 180 44.68 6.91 -23.60
N VAL A 181 44.23 5.66 -23.54
CA VAL A 181 45.04 4.45 -23.26
C VAL A 181 44.11 3.30 -22.88
N ARG A 182 43.55 2.63 -23.89
CA ARG A 182 43.46 1.15 -23.96
C ARG A 182 42.84 0.68 -25.29
N LYS A 183 43.34 1.23 -26.40
CA LYS A 183 43.48 0.43 -27.62
C LYS A 183 44.65 -0.55 -27.38
N LYS A 184 44.33 -1.78 -27.00
CA LYS A 184 45.00 -3.01 -27.49
C LYS A 184 44.46 -4.24 -26.74
N SER A 185 44.26 -5.29 -27.53
CA SER A 185 43.76 -6.62 -27.17
C SER A 185 42.25 -6.71 -27.01
N TRP A 186 41.55 -6.97 -28.12
CA TRP A 186 40.64 -8.13 -28.31
C TRP A 186 40.29 -8.18 -29.80
N GLN A 187 41.17 -8.76 -30.61
CA GLN A 187 40.77 -9.41 -31.86
C GLN A 187 41.03 -10.90 -31.72
N GLN A 188 40.10 -11.68 -32.28
CA GLN A 188 40.04 -13.14 -32.35
C GLN A 188 39.58 -13.76 -31.00
N LYS A 189 38.44 -14.45 -30.87
CA LYS A 189 37.70 -15.33 -31.79
C LYS A 189 36.19 -15.22 -31.51
N GLY A 190 35.40 -15.31 -32.58
CA GLY A 190 33.98 -14.95 -32.59
C GLY A 190 33.05 -15.91 -31.84
N PHE A 191 31.92 -15.35 -31.39
CA PHE A 191 30.58 -15.92 -31.48
C PHE A 191 29.56 -14.76 -31.49
N LYS A 192 28.41 -15.03 -32.11
CA LYS A 192 27.47 -14.10 -32.75
C LYS A 192 26.90 -12.97 -31.87
N LYS A 193 26.67 -11.83 -32.51
CA LYS A 193 25.80 -10.73 -32.05
C LYS A 193 24.40 -11.26 -31.76
N GLU A 194 23.89 -11.02 -30.56
CA GLU A 194 22.45 -10.97 -30.32
C GLU A 194 22.14 -9.94 -29.23
N ASN A 195 21.52 -8.84 -29.67
CA ASN A 195 20.79 -7.80 -28.93
C ASN A 195 21.21 -7.50 -27.48
N ASN A 196 22.14 -6.56 -27.33
CA ASN A 196 22.27 -5.74 -26.12
C ASN A 196 21.01 -4.86 -25.95
N ARG A 197 19.96 -5.40 -25.32
CA ARG A 197 19.04 -4.58 -24.53
C ARG A 197 19.63 -4.50 -23.13
N LYS A 198 19.98 -3.30 -22.69
CA LYS A 198 20.15 -3.03 -21.26
C LYS A 198 18.79 -3.34 -20.61
N ILE A 199 18.72 -4.46 -19.88
CA ILE A 199 17.58 -4.73 -19.02
C ILE A 199 17.80 -3.84 -17.80
N GLY A 200 17.25 -2.63 -17.86
CA GLY A 200 17.13 -1.78 -16.68
C GLY A 200 16.29 -2.54 -15.64
N CYS A 201 16.68 -2.41 -14.37
CA CYS A 201 15.94 -2.97 -13.25
C CYS A 201 14.51 -2.45 -13.27
N PHE A 202 13.53 -3.35 -13.46
CA PHE A 202 12.12 -3.01 -13.57
C PHE A 202 11.57 -2.30 -12.31
N ILE A 203 12.28 -2.43 -11.18
CA ILE A 203 11.89 -1.91 -9.88
C ILE A 203 12.48 -0.51 -9.60
N CYS A 204 13.69 -0.19 -10.10
CA CYS A 204 14.35 1.10 -9.83
C CYS A 204 14.65 1.94 -11.08
N GLY A 205 14.31 1.47 -12.29
CA GLY A 205 14.48 2.22 -13.53
C GLY A 205 15.93 2.50 -13.94
N GLN A 206 16.92 1.82 -13.34
CA GLN A 206 18.34 1.93 -13.65
C GLN A 206 18.86 0.72 -14.43
#